data_AF-A0A2V5LFL3-F1
#
_entry.id   AF-A0A2V5LFL3-F1
#
_cell.length_a   1.000
_cell.length_b   1.000
_cell.length_c   1.000
_cell.angle_alpha   90.00
_cell.angle_beta   90.00
_cell.angle_gamma   90.00
#
_symmetry.space_group_name_H-M   'P 1'
#
loop_
_entity.id
_entity.type
_entity.pdbx_description
1 polymer ?
#
loop_
_entity_poly.entity_id
_entity_poly.type
_entity_poly.pdbx_seq_one_letter_code
_entity_poly.pdbx_strand_id
1 'polypeptide(L)' 'MASGDKFVTKFMHATEKFQTVFGPADQGDMDAPVVHRHDAFEDESDDELAHMEQRTDSDGHHYAIHRNEEPVE' A
#
# COMPACT_ATOMS: atom_id res chain seq x y z
N MET A 1 -23.54 -0.29 24.29
CA MET A 1 -22.08 -0.16 24.11
C MET A 1 -21.22 -1.03 25.04
N ALA A 2 -21.78 -1.79 26.02
CA ALA A 2 -20.96 -2.45 27.06
C ALA A 2 -20.57 -3.94 26.82
N SER A 3 -21.08 -4.58 25.76
CA SER A 3 -20.83 -6.03 25.51
C SER A 3 -19.54 -6.28 24.72
N GLY A 4 -19.18 -5.37 23.81
CA GLY A 4 -17.97 -5.46 22.98
C GLY A 4 -16.69 -5.43 23.80
N ASP A 5 -16.60 -4.55 24.80
CA ASP A 5 -15.40 -4.39 25.63
C ASP A 5 -15.07 -5.65 26.44
N LYS A 6 -16.09 -6.36 26.95
CA LYS A 6 -15.89 -7.61 27.69
C LYS A 6 -15.37 -8.73 26.78
N PHE A 7 -15.85 -8.78 25.54
CA PHE A 7 -15.38 -9.74 24.55
C PHE A 7 -13.92 -9.48 24.17
N VAL A 8 -13.58 -8.24 23.84
CA VAL A 8 -12.21 -7.83 23.49
C VAL A 8 -11.24 -8.11 24.64
N THR A 9 -11.62 -7.75 25.86
CA THR A 9 -10.80 -7.99 27.06
C THR A 9 -10.51 -9.48 27.26
N LYS A 10 -11.54 -10.33 27.12
CA LYS A 10 -11.38 -11.79 27.28
C LYS A 10 -10.55 -12.40 26.16
N PHE A 11 -10.71 -11.91 24.93
CA PHE A 11 -9.92 -12.35 23.78
C PHE A 11 -8.44 -12.01 23.98
N MET A 12 -8.12 -10.76 24.34
CA MET A 12 -6.73 -10.34 24.58
C MET A 12 -6.04 -11.12 25.70
N HIS A 13 -6.75 -11.38 26.80
CA HIS A 13 -6.21 -12.19 27.90
C HIS A 13 -5.97 -13.65 27.52
N ALA A 14 -6.78 -14.21 26.61
CA ALA A 14 -6.55 -15.54 26.08
C ALA A 14 -5.28 -15.53 25.22
N THR A 15 -5.17 -14.60 24.27
CA THR A 15 -4.00 -14.51 23.37
C THR A 15 -2.68 -14.27 24.11
N GLU A 16 -2.70 -13.53 25.22
CA GLU A 16 -1.54 -13.32 26.10
C GLU A 16 -1.01 -14.63 26.72
N LYS A 17 -1.94 -15.51 27.15
CA LYS A 17 -1.58 -16.83 27.68
C LYS A 17 -1.01 -17.73 26.60
N PHE A 18 -1.57 -17.67 25.39
CA PHE A 18 -1.01 -18.39 24.24
C PHE A 18 0.42 -17.91 23.93
N GLN A 19 0.66 -16.60 23.92
CA GLN A 19 2.00 -16.04 23.72
C GLN A 19 3.01 -16.50 24.79
N THR A 20 2.57 -16.69 26.04
CA THR A 20 3.46 -17.19 27.11
C THR A 20 3.95 -18.63 26.85
N VAL A 21 3.10 -19.47 26.25
CA VAL A 21 3.42 -20.89 25.98
C VAL A 21 4.17 -21.07 24.66
N PHE A 22 3.73 -20.34 23.61
CA PHE A 22 4.25 -20.49 22.25
C PHE A 22 5.35 -19.49 21.89
N GLY A 23 5.60 -18.50 22.76
CA GLY A 23 6.48 -17.37 22.47
C GLY A 23 5.78 -16.25 21.70
N PRO A 24 6.48 -15.13 21.42
CA PRO A 24 5.97 -14.11 20.51
C PRO A 24 5.69 -14.72 19.14
N ALA A 25 4.70 -14.15 18.43
CA ALA A 25 4.48 -14.50 17.03
C ALA A 25 5.77 -14.25 16.25
N ASP A 26 6.09 -15.15 15.32
CA ASP A 26 7.21 -14.98 14.42
C ASP A 26 6.99 -13.68 13.63
N GLN A 27 7.78 -12.66 13.96
CA GLN A 27 7.80 -11.42 13.21
C GLN A 27 8.87 -11.64 12.15
N GLY A 28 8.47 -11.60 10.87
CA GLY A 28 9.42 -11.69 9.77
C GLY A 28 10.58 -10.72 9.97
N ASP A 29 11.74 -11.05 9.41
CA ASP A 29 12.93 -10.21 9.52
C ASP A 29 12.63 -8.79 8.99
N MET A 30 12.54 -7.83 9.91
CA MET A 30 12.21 -6.43 9.59
C MET A 30 13.39 -5.71 8.93
N ASP A 31 14.59 -6.28 9.01
CA ASP A 31 15.79 -5.82 8.31
C ASP A 31 15.93 -6.47 6.92
N ALA A 32 15.04 -7.43 6.58
CA ALA A 32 15.05 -8.04 5.27
C ALA A 32 14.71 -7.01 4.18
N PRO A 33 15.41 -7.03 3.03
CA PRO A 33 15.15 -6.09 1.96
C PRO A 33 13.78 -6.33 1.33
N VAL A 34 13.05 -5.25 1.08
CA VAL A 34 11.83 -5.29 0.26
C VAL A 34 12.26 -5.53 -1.19
N VAL A 35 11.85 -6.66 -1.77
CA VAL A 35 12.11 -6.99 -3.17
C VAL A 35 10.84 -6.77 -3.96
N HIS A 36 10.80 -5.68 -4.74
CA HIS A 36 9.75 -5.46 -5.73
C HIS A 36 10.02 -6.37 -6.93
N ARG A 37 9.13 -7.34 -7.14
CA ARG A 37 9.18 -8.25 -8.28
C ARG A 37 8.12 -7.81 -9.26
N HIS A 38 8.55 -7.09 -10.29
CA HIS A 38 7.66 -6.72 -11.37
C HIS A 38 7.18 -7.94 -12.14
N ASP A 39 5.88 -7.97 -12.39
CA ASP A 39 5.30 -8.86 -13.39
C ASP A 39 5.20 -8.13 -14.74
N ALA A 40 4.79 -8.86 -15.77
CA ALA A 40 4.70 -8.29 -17.11
C ALA A 40 3.72 -7.10 -17.20
N PHE A 41 2.67 -7.08 -16.38
CA PHE A 41 1.69 -5.99 -16.40
C PHE A 41 2.25 -4.74 -15.74
N GLU A 42 3.06 -4.89 -14.69
CA GLU A 42 3.75 -3.77 -14.05
C GLU A 42 4.78 -3.14 -15.01
N ASP A 43 5.57 -3.95 -15.71
CA ASP A 43 6.54 -3.47 -16.70
C ASP A 43 5.85 -2.72 -17.86
N GLU A 44 4.75 -3.29 -18.40
CA GLU A 44 3.95 -2.64 -19.46
C GLU A 44 3.34 -1.32 -18.98
N SER A 45 2.86 -1.27 -17.74
CA SER A 45 2.29 -0.05 -17.15
C SER A 45 3.34 1.04 -16.98
N ASP A 46 4.54 0.69 -16.53
CA ASP A 46 5.65 1.64 -16.38
C ASP A 46 6.09 2.21 -17.75
N ASP A 47 6.13 1.37 -18.78
CA ASP A 47 6.41 1.79 -20.15
C ASP A 47 5.33 2.75 -20.67
N GLU A 48 4.04 2.48 -20.45
CA GLU A 48 2.96 3.40 -20.82
C GLU A 48 3.06 4.75 -20.09
N LEU A 49 3.29 4.72 -18.77
CA LEU A 49 3.40 5.91 -17.93
C LEU A 49 4.61 6.78 -18.28
N ALA A 50 5.72 6.19 -18.77
CA ALA A 50 6.91 6.93 -19.19
C ALA A 50 6.62 7.96 -20.31
N HIS A 51 5.55 7.75 -21.07
CA HIS A 51 5.12 8.63 -22.16
C HIS A 51 4.19 9.75 -21.71
N MET A 52 3.84 9.83 -20.42
CA MET A 52 2.97 10.86 -19.86
C MET A 52 3.78 11.99 -19.21
N GLU A 53 3.19 13.20 -19.18
CA GLU A 53 3.68 14.39 -18.49
C GLU A 53 2.56 14.93 -17.60
N GLN A 54 2.85 15.24 -16.33
CA GLN A 54 1.90 15.91 -15.45
C GLN A 54 1.93 17.42 -15.70
N ARG A 55 0.75 18.01 -15.92
CA ARG A 55 0.57 19.46 -16.00
C ARG A 55 -0.35 19.97 -14.92
N THR A 56 -0.15 21.25 -14.60
CA THR A 56 -0.99 22.01 -13.67
C THR A 56 -1.43 23.29 -14.37
N ASP A 57 -2.73 23.57 -14.39
CA ASP A 57 -3.24 24.82 -14.93
C ASP A 57 -3.23 25.97 -13.91
N SER A 58 -3.63 27.16 -14.33
CA SER A 58 -3.69 28.36 -13.49
C SER A 58 -4.73 28.28 -12.37
N ASP A 59 -5.72 27.39 -12.49
CA ASP A 59 -6.76 27.16 -11.48
C ASP A 59 -6.35 26.08 -10.46
N GLY A 60 -5.18 25.44 -10.67
CA GLY A 60 -4.59 24.44 -9.79
C GLY A 60 -5.06 23.01 -10.07
N HIS A 61 -5.64 22.73 -11.24
CA HIS A 61 -6.03 21.38 -11.62
C HIS A 61 -4.83 20.61 -12.17
N HIS A 62 -4.68 19.35 -11.75
CA HIS A 62 -3.60 18.46 -12.17
C HIS A 62 -4.10 17.40 -13.13
N TYR A 63 -3.47 17.26 -14.28
CA TYR A 63 -3.80 16.25 -15.29
C TYR A 63 -2.54 15.69 -15.94
N ALA A 64 -2.64 14.46 -16.45
CA ALA A 64 -1.59 13.85 -17.24
C ALA A 64 -1.92 14.04 -18.73
N ILE A 65 -0.92 14.42 -19.52
CA ILE A 65 -1.00 14.47 -20.98
C ILE A 65 0.02 13.52 -21.58
N HIS A 66 -0.26 13.01 -22.77
CA HIS A 66 0.73 12.24 -23.50
C HIS A 66 1.75 13.19 -24.14
N ARG A 67 3.05 12.90 -24.03
CA ARG A 67 4.13 13.79 -24.50
C ARG A 67 4.08 14.13 -25.99
N ASN A 68 3.40 13.31 -26.79
CA ASN A 68 3.29 13.46 -28.24
C ASN A 68 1.90 13.93 -28.70
N GLU A 69 0.96 14.16 -27.79
CA GLU A 69 -0.30 14.82 -28.11
C GLU A 69 -0.09 16.33 -28.00
N GLU A 70 0.02 17.01 -29.15
CA GLU A 70 -0.17 18.47 -29.18
C GLU A 70 -1.60 18.77 -28.72
N PRO A 71 -1.80 19.74 -27.82
CA PRO A 71 -3.13 20.12 -27.39
C PRO A 71 -3.92 20.60 -28.61
N VAL A 72 -5.12 20.06 -28.81
CA VAL A 72 -6.06 20.56 -29.81
C VAL A 72 -6.56 21.92 -29.32
N GLU A 73 -6.16 23.00 -30.00
CA GLU A 73 -6.71 24.36 -29.78
C GLU A 73 -8.22 24.42 -30.05
#